data_AF-A0A0F9C4F6-F1
#
_entry.id   AF-A0A0F9C4F6-F1
#
_cell.length_a   1.000
_cell.length_b   1.000
_cell.length_c   1.000
_cell.angle_alpha   90.00
_cell.angle_beta   90.00
_cell.angle_gamma   90.00
#
_symmetry.space_group_name_H-M   'P 1'
#
loop_
_entity.id
_entity.type
_entity.pdbx_description
1 polymer ?
#
loop_
_entity_poly.entity_id
_entity_poly.type
_entity_poly.pdbx_seq_one_letter_code
_entity_poly.pdbx_strand_id
1 'polypeptide(L)'
;VVTTWATVATIWGSIEPLRVGSTEFYDSALINAESTIKIVTRYTSDAKPNYRFVFGTRVFPILAIQNIMERNKEMHFGVKEEVIR
;
A
#
# COMPACT_ATOMS: atom_id res chain seq x y z
N VAL A 1 -8.74 6.27 -24.70
CA VAL A 1 -7.37 5.72 -24.53
C VAL A 1 -7.47 4.51 -23.63
N VAL A 2 -6.91 3.36 -24.02
CA VAL A 2 -6.93 2.14 -23.22
C VAL A 2 -5.65 2.10 -22.39
N THR A 3 -5.77 2.00 -21.06
CA THR A 3 -4.60 1.88 -20.17
C THR A 3 -4.27 0.40 -19.99
N THR A 4 -3.08 -0.02 -20.43
CA THR A 4 -2.57 -1.39 -20.24
C THR A 4 -1.54 -1.42 -19.11
N TRP A 5 -1.62 -2.44 -18.26
CA TRP A 5 -0.69 -2.63 -17.15
C TRP A 5 0.30 -3.75 -17.46
N ALA A 6 1.59 -3.50 -17.25
CA ALA A 6 2.65 -4.49 -17.37
C ALA A 6 3.22 -4.83 -15.97
N THR A 7 3.62 -6.09 -15.78
CA THR A 7 4.27 -6.52 -14.54
C THR A 7 5.70 -5.99 -14.50
N VAL A 8 6.00 -5.13 -13.52
CA VAL A 8 7.35 -4.57 -13.31
C VAL A 8 8.24 -5.56 -12.58
N ALA A 9 7.78 -6.09 -11.44
CA ALA A 9 8.51 -7.06 -10.63
C ALA A 9 7.57 -7.81 -9.69
N THR A 10 8.00 -9.01 -9.27
CA THR A 10 7.37 -9.76 -8.18
C THR A 10 8.29 -9.70 -6.96
N ILE A 11 7.80 -9.11 -5.87
CA ILE A 11 8.57 -8.92 -4.65
C ILE A 11 7.82 -9.44 -3.43
N TRP A 12 8.59 -9.78 -2.40
CA TRP A 12 8.05 -10.11 -1.09
C TRP A 12 7.74 -8.84 -0.30
N GLY A 13 6.60 -8.84 0.38
CA GLY A 13 6.16 -7.75 1.24
C GLY A 13 5.13 -8.22 2.26
N SER A 14 5.00 -7.47 3.35
CA SER A 14 3.96 -7.64 4.35
C SER A 14 2.78 -6.72 4.03
N ILE A 15 1.56 -7.26 3.99
CA ILE A 15 0.33 -6.48 3.80
C ILE A 15 -0.35 -6.34 5.16
N GLU A 16 -0.30 -5.15 5.74
CA GLU A 16 -0.80 -4.85 7.08
C GLU A 16 -1.98 -3.86 6.97
N PRO A 17 -3.20 -4.23 7.37
CA PRO A 17 -4.25 -3.23 7.51
C PRO A 17 -3.82 -2.22 8.59
N LEU A 18 -4.04 -0.93 8.37
CA LEU A 18 -3.79 0.06 9.41
C LEU A 18 -4.82 -0.14 10.52
N ARG A 19 -4.44 -0.95 11.51
CA ARG A 19 -5.19 -1.04 12.77
C ARG A 19 -4.84 0.20 13.56
N VAL A 20 -5.81 1.09 13.76
CA VAL A 20 -5.68 2.20 14.71
C VAL A 20 -5.70 1.59 16.11
N GLY A 21 -4.51 1.28 16.63
CA GLY A 21 -4.30 0.77 17.98
C GLY A 21 -4.09 1.93 18.95
N SER A 22 -5.19 2.52 19.44
CA SER A 22 -5.24 3.32 20.67
C SER A 22 -6.70 3.38 21.11
N THR A 23 -6.97 3.02 22.37
CA THR A 23 -8.28 2.99 23.06
C THR A 23 -9.14 4.26 22.90
N GLU A 24 -8.59 5.33 22.34
CA GLU A 24 -9.18 6.68 22.34
C GLU A 24 -9.63 7.19 20.95
N PHE A 25 -9.43 6.42 19.86
CA PHE A 25 -9.72 6.89 18.48
C PHE A 25 -10.75 6.06 17.71
N TYR A 26 -11.53 5.22 18.41
CA TYR A 26 -12.39 4.23 17.77
C TYR A 26 -13.52 4.84 16.91
N ASP A 27 -14.10 5.98 17.29
CA ASP A 27 -15.30 6.50 16.62
C ASP A 27 -15.03 7.17 15.25
N SER A 28 -13.90 7.88 15.09
CA SER A 28 -13.56 8.59 13.84
C SER A 28 -12.66 7.78 12.90
N ALA A 29 -11.92 6.81 13.43
CA ALA A 29 -11.03 5.97 12.64
C ALA A 29 -11.78 4.90 11.85
N LEU A 30 -12.90 4.37 12.34
CA LEU A 30 -13.68 3.35 11.62
C LEU A 30 -14.15 3.83 10.25
N ILE A 31 -14.51 5.12 10.13
CA ILE A 31 -15.02 5.73 8.90
C ILE A 31 -13.92 5.95 7.84
N ASN A 32 -12.65 6.14 8.25
CA ASN A 32 -11.51 6.35 7.34
C ASN A 32 -10.61 5.10 7.19
N ALA A 33 -10.69 4.15 8.11
CA ALA A 33 -9.96 2.88 8.09
C ALA A 33 -10.54 1.89 7.09
N GLU A 34 -11.69 2.20 6.47
CA GLU A 34 -12.45 1.28 5.62
C GLU A 34 -11.66 0.73 4.42
N SER A 35 -10.50 1.32 4.06
CA SER A 35 -9.65 0.73 3.01
C SER A 35 -8.15 1.09 3.08
N THR A 36 -7.67 1.75 4.13
CA THR A 36 -6.26 2.19 4.16
C THR A 36 -5.37 1.06 4.69
N ILE A 37 -4.51 0.53 3.82
CA ILE A 37 -3.62 -0.58 4.07
C ILE A 37 -2.18 -0.07 3.96
N LYS A 38 -1.29 -0.62 4.77
CA LYS A 38 0.15 -0.38 4.71
C LYS A 38 0.82 -1.63 4.16
N ILE A 39 1.56 -1.49 3.06
CA ILE A 39 2.40 -2.57 2.53
C ILE A 39 3.85 -2.23 2.86
N VAL A 40 4.58 -3.17 3.45
CA VAL A 40 6.00 -3.00 3.78
C VAL A 40 6.82 -3.94 2.91
N THR A 41 7.80 -3.39 2.19
CA THR A 41 8.72 -4.17 1.36
C THR A 41 10.17 -3.80 1.65
N ARG A 42 11.10 -4.60 1.12
CA ARG A 42 12.51 -4.19 1.05
C ARG A 42 12.65 -2.96 0.16
N TYR A 43 13.70 -2.17 0.41
CA TYR A 43 14.00 -0.98 -0.38
C TYR A 43 14.11 -1.30 -1.88
N THR A 44 13.39 -0.50 -2.68
CA THR A 44 13.39 -0.59 -4.13
C THR A 44 13.45 0.83 -4.69
N SER A 45 14.54 1.16 -5.38
CA SER A 45 14.76 2.53 -5.89
C SER A 45 13.80 2.94 -7.03
N ASP A 46 13.13 1.98 -7.69
CA ASP A 46 12.22 2.26 -8.81
C ASP A 46 10.73 2.33 -8.40
N ALA A 47 10.41 2.46 -7.12
CA ALA A 47 9.02 2.56 -6.69
C ALA A 47 8.39 3.91 -7.11
N LYS A 48 7.33 3.86 -7.93
CA LYS A 48 6.63 5.06 -8.44
C LYS A 48 5.17 5.10 -7.99
N PRO A 49 4.59 6.29 -7.72
CA PRO A 49 3.18 6.41 -7.31
C PRO A 49 2.18 5.87 -8.33
N ASN A 50 2.54 5.86 -9.62
CA ASN A 50 1.68 5.34 -10.69
C ASN A 50 1.65 3.80 -10.75
N TYR A 51 2.39 3.11 -9.88
CA TYR A 51 2.35 1.65 -9.80
C TYR A 51 1.20 1.18 -8.91
N ARG A 52 0.88 -0.10 -9.02
CA ARG A 52 -0.10 -0.80 -8.18
C ARG A 52 0.45 -2.14 -7.77
N PHE A 53 0.15 -2.55 -6.54
CA PHE A 53 0.38 -3.92 -6.11
C PHE A 53 -0.79 -4.80 -6.53
N VAL A 54 -0.49 -6.02 -6.93
CA VAL A 54 -1.49 -7.04 -7.24
C VAL A 54 -1.20 -8.25 -6.37
N PHE A 55 -2.18 -8.68 -5.59
CA PHE A 55 -2.08 -9.87 -4.76
C PHE A 55 -3.27 -10.79 -5.04
N GLY A 56 -3.03 -11.85 -5.81
CA GLY A 56 -4.10 -12.72 -6.31
C GLY A 56 -5.07 -11.93 -7.18
N THR A 57 -6.32 -11.80 -6.73
CA THR A 57 -7.39 -11.03 -7.40
C THR A 57 -7.55 -9.60 -6.88
N ARG A 58 -6.79 -9.21 -5.85
CA ARG A 58 -6.90 -7.89 -5.20
C ARG A 58 -5.89 -6.91 -5.80
N VAL A 59 -6.33 -5.67 -6.02
CA VAL A 59 -5.50 -4.59 -6.57
C VAL A 59 -5.37 -3.47 -5.54
N PHE A 60 -4.14 -2.99 -5.36
CA PHE A 60 -3.80 -1.92 -4.44
C PHE A 60 -3.04 -0.82 -5.16
N PRO A 61 -3.72 0.23 -5.67
CA PRO A 61 -3.05 1.45 -6.10
C PRO A 61 -2.19 2.05 -4.97
N ILE A 62 -1.01 2.54 -5.34
CA ILE A 62 -0.11 3.23 -4.42
C ILE A 62 -0.60 4.67 -4.24
N LEU A 63 -0.81 5.07 -2.99
CA LEU A 63 -1.18 6.44 -2.63
C LEU A 63 0.00 7.22 -2.05
N ALA A 64 0.84 6.54 -1.26
CA ALA A 64 2.00 7.14 -0.63
C ALA A 64 3.17 6.16 -0.62
N ILE A 65 4.39 6.70 -0.79
CA ILE A 65 5.65 5.97 -0.70
C ILE A 65 6.49 6.63 0.38
N GLN A 66 6.97 5.85 1.34
CA GLN A 66 7.78 6.32 2.47
C GLN A 66 9.01 5.45 2.63
N ASN A 67 10.19 6.06 2.63
CA ASN A 67 11.44 5.41 2.99
C ASN A 67 11.66 5.61 4.49
N ILE A 68 11.49 4.55 5.29
CA ILE A 68 11.59 4.71 6.74
C ILE A 68 13.01 5.11 7.13
N MET A 69 13.10 6.26 7.81
CA MET A 69 14.35 6.88 8.26
C MET A 69 15.36 7.17 7.13
N GLU A 70 14.92 7.19 5.86
CA GLU A 70 15.79 7.38 4.68
C GLU A 70 16.99 6.39 4.63
N ARG A 71 16.89 5.27 5.34
CA ARG A 71 18.04 4.36 5.57
C ARG A 71 18.19 3.31 4.48
N ASN A 72 17.33 3.33 3.46
CA ASN A 72 17.30 2.41 2.32
C ASN A 72 17.24 0.94 2.72
N LYS A 73 16.57 0.64 3.84
CA LYS A 73 16.38 -0.74 4.33
C LYS A 73 15.00 -1.28 3.97
N GLU A 74 13.98 -0.46 4.16
CA GLU A 74 12.59 -0.83 3.95
C GLU A 74 11.79 0.36 3.42
N MET A 75 10.75 0.05 2.66
CA MET A 75 9.81 1.03 2.14
C MET A 75 8.41 0.68 2.58
N HIS A 76 7.69 1.71 3.01
CA HIS A 76 6.32 1.63 3.46
C HIS A 76 5.44 2.30 2.42
N PHE A 77 4.41 1.59 2.00
CA PHE A 77 3.46 2.03 0.99
C PHE A 77 2.11 2.20 1.65
N GLY A 78 1.58 3.41 1.62
CA GLY A 78 0.17 3.66 1.89
C GLY A 78 -0.60 3.29 0.64
N VAL A 79 -1.49 2.30 0.74
CA VAL A 79 -2.31 1.83 -0.38
C VAL A 79 -3.77 1.81 0.02
N LYS A 80 -4.63 1.92 -0.98
CA LYS A 80 -6.07 1.67 -0.84
C LYS A 80 -6.42 0.44 -1.65
N GLU A 81 -7.27 -0.42 -1.11
CA GLU A 81 -7.80 -1.53 -1.89
C GLU A 81 -8.86 -1.04 -2.90
N GLU A 82 -8.68 -1.41 -4.16
CA GLU A 82 -9.70 -1.24 -5.20
C GLU A 82 -10.43 -2.55 -5.45
N VAL A 83 -11.72 -2.57 -5.13
CA VAL A 83 -12.61 -3.68 -5.47
C VAL A 83 -13.12 -3.47 -6.89
N ILE A 84 -12.61 -4.26 -7.82
CA ILE A 84 -13.14 -4.32 -9.18
C ILE A 84 -14.51 -5.02 -9.08
N ARG A 85 -15.58 -4.27 -9.35
CA ARG A 85 -16.96 -4.80 -9.41
C ARG A 85 -17.25 -5.43 -10.77
#